data_AF-U3GE38-F1
#
_entry.id   AF-U3GE38-F1
#
_cell.length_a   1.000
_cell.length_b   1.000
_cell.length_c   1.000
_cell.angle_alpha   90.00
_cell.angle_beta   90.00
_cell.angle_gamma   90.00
#
_symmetry.space_group_name_H-M   'P 1'
#
loop_
_entity.id
_entity.type
_entity.pdbx_description
1 polymer ?
#
loop_
_entity_poly.entity_id
_entity_poly.type
_entity_poly.pdbx_seq_one_letter_code
_entity_poly.pdbx_strand_id
1 'polypeptide(L)'
;MTNKHKQEANEKGGYALTPEVKAAIQEVHDALARRKLLDEAANAAPVQIAGLEQEINRLRGEIAGREADTALCADADLAGIERAIKKLESELVTKETELRRTKARIEALEARAPEVDAAIDTAGGVLNLEVSMLVASFKSLVAQEMREAAKALLPIMERARAMGPQLNDFCVAAYLPDPETFMLSAINYKFQNGNVGVNLLRGESGMPNPVVEVMKPVNEALAALGRHSAYVPLAKRPKPYVRKGTYDGPGGRVDRPNESEPPEPEAPRMTIEEALAKPYQKKAQDWRGRDFHTGTDLNIAAQLVDASHVD
;
A
#
# COMPACT_ATOMS: atom_id res chain seq x y z
N MET A 1 7.96 -16.91 -32.55
CA MET A 1 8.45 -17.56 -31.31
C MET A 1 7.26 -17.71 -30.35
N THR A 2 6.77 -18.93 -30.28
CA THR A 2 5.47 -19.34 -29.72
C THR A 2 5.46 -19.31 -28.19
N ASN A 3 4.28 -19.04 -27.58
CA ASN A 3 4.06 -18.95 -26.12
C ASN A 3 4.70 -20.10 -25.32
N LYS A 4 4.80 -21.29 -25.91
CA LYS A 4 5.42 -22.47 -25.32
C LYS A 4 6.90 -22.27 -24.95
N HIS A 5 7.69 -21.63 -25.81
CA HIS A 5 9.12 -21.39 -25.53
C HIS A 5 9.35 -20.31 -24.46
N LYS A 6 8.43 -19.35 -24.32
CA LYS A 6 8.47 -18.37 -23.22
C LYS A 6 8.16 -19.03 -21.88
N GLN A 7 7.21 -19.97 -21.88
CA GLN A 7 6.80 -20.70 -20.70
C GLN A 7 7.90 -21.66 -20.21
N GLU A 8 8.53 -22.40 -21.13
CA GLU A 8 9.69 -23.26 -20.84
C GLU A 8 10.90 -22.47 -20.31
N ALA A 9 11.10 -21.22 -20.77
CA ALA A 9 12.16 -20.34 -20.27
C ALA A 9 11.88 -19.84 -18.85
N ASN A 10 10.63 -19.45 -18.56
CA ASN A 10 10.22 -19.02 -17.22
C ASN A 10 10.30 -20.15 -16.19
N GLU A 11 9.89 -21.36 -16.57
CA GLU A 11 9.97 -22.54 -15.70
C GLU A 11 11.43 -22.90 -15.37
N LYS A 12 12.34 -22.80 -16.35
CA LYS A 12 13.78 -22.98 -16.12
C LYS A 12 14.39 -21.88 -15.23
N GLY A 13 13.82 -20.68 -15.24
CA GLY A 13 14.21 -19.57 -14.37
C GLY A 13 13.61 -19.63 -12.96
N GLY A 14 12.83 -20.66 -12.62
CA GLY A 14 12.16 -20.77 -11.32
C GLY A 14 10.87 -19.93 -11.20
N TYR A 15 10.47 -19.22 -12.27
CA TYR A 15 9.26 -18.41 -12.32
C TYR A 15 8.07 -19.21 -12.87
N ALA A 16 7.69 -20.27 -12.17
CA ALA A 16 6.59 -21.15 -12.55
C ALA A 16 5.43 -21.06 -11.55
N LEU A 17 4.19 -21.17 -12.04
CA LEU A 17 3.05 -21.41 -11.14
C LEU A 17 3.20 -22.79 -10.50
N THR A 18 3.08 -22.84 -9.18
CA THR A 18 3.08 -24.11 -8.45
C THR A 18 1.78 -24.89 -8.71
N PRO A 19 1.80 -26.23 -8.52
CA PRO A 19 0.58 -27.04 -8.61
C PRO A 19 -0.54 -26.53 -7.71
N GLU A 20 -0.20 -26.02 -6.52
CA GLU A 20 -1.13 -25.51 -5.52
C GLU A 20 -1.84 -24.25 -6.02
N VAL A 21 -1.10 -23.30 -6.62
CA VAL A 21 -1.71 -22.11 -7.24
C VAL A 21 -2.62 -22.49 -8.40
N LYS A 22 -2.20 -23.45 -9.25
CA LYS A 22 -3.03 -23.94 -10.37
C LYS A 22 -4.32 -24.60 -9.86
N ALA A 23 -4.24 -25.40 -8.82
CA ALA A 23 -5.40 -26.02 -8.18
C ALA A 23 -6.33 -24.97 -7.56
N ALA A 24 -5.79 -23.98 -6.86
CA ALA A 24 -6.59 -22.89 -6.28
C ALA A 24 -7.31 -22.05 -7.35
N ILE A 25 -6.66 -21.79 -8.49
CA ILE A 25 -7.31 -21.14 -9.65
C ILE A 25 -8.48 -22.00 -10.15
N GLN A 26 -8.28 -23.31 -10.27
CA GLN A 26 -9.34 -24.22 -10.71
C GLN A 26 -10.52 -24.24 -9.73
N GLU A 27 -10.26 -24.30 -8.43
CA GLU A 27 -11.30 -24.25 -7.39
C GLU A 27 -12.14 -22.97 -7.45
N VAL A 28 -11.49 -21.82 -7.70
CA VAL A 28 -12.20 -20.54 -7.92
C VAL A 28 -13.08 -20.63 -9.17
N HIS A 29 -12.56 -21.17 -10.27
CA HIS A 29 -13.35 -21.35 -11.49
C HIS A 29 -14.56 -22.27 -11.28
N ASP A 30 -14.36 -23.38 -10.57
CA ASP A 30 -15.43 -24.34 -10.29
C ASP A 30 -16.49 -23.72 -9.36
N ALA A 31 -16.09 -22.95 -8.35
CA ALA A 31 -17.01 -22.23 -7.47
C ALA A 31 -17.84 -21.18 -8.23
N LEU A 32 -17.21 -20.39 -9.11
CA LEU A 32 -17.89 -19.41 -9.95
C LEU A 32 -18.82 -20.09 -10.98
N ALA A 33 -18.43 -21.24 -11.53
CA ALA A 33 -19.28 -22.01 -12.43
C ALA A 33 -20.54 -22.51 -11.72
N ARG A 34 -20.43 -22.97 -10.46
CA ARG A 34 -21.59 -23.35 -9.64
C ARG A 34 -22.53 -22.16 -9.40
N ARG A 35 -21.99 -20.98 -9.11
CA ARG A 35 -22.80 -19.76 -8.95
C ARG A 35 -23.57 -19.40 -10.23
N LYS A 36 -22.89 -19.45 -11.37
CA LYS A 36 -23.51 -19.19 -12.67
C LYS A 36 -24.69 -20.14 -12.94
N LEU A 37 -24.54 -21.43 -12.66
CA LEU A 37 -25.63 -22.41 -12.83
C LEU A 37 -26.81 -22.12 -11.91
N LEU A 38 -26.56 -21.67 -10.67
CA LEU A 38 -27.61 -21.25 -9.74
C LEU A 38 -28.36 -20.03 -10.29
N ASP A 39 -27.64 -19.01 -10.75
CA ASP A 39 -28.23 -17.79 -11.29
C ASP A 39 -29.05 -18.07 -12.56
N GLU A 40 -28.54 -18.91 -13.48
CA GLU A 40 -29.27 -19.35 -14.66
C GLU A 40 -30.57 -20.08 -14.30
N ALA A 41 -30.52 -20.97 -13.31
CA ALA A 41 -31.70 -21.70 -12.84
C ALA A 41 -32.73 -20.77 -12.17
N ALA A 42 -32.28 -19.82 -11.35
CA ALA A 42 -33.15 -18.84 -10.69
C ALA A 42 -33.79 -17.90 -11.72
N ASN A 43 -33.03 -17.40 -12.70
CA ASN A 43 -33.51 -16.48 -13.73
C ASN A 43 -34.50 -17.13 -14.70
N ALA A 44 -34.39 -18.43 -14.97
CA ALA A 44 -35.33 -19.14 -15.84
C ALA A 44 -36.71 -19.37 -15.19
N ALA A 45 -36.77 -19.37 -13.87
CA ALA A 45 -37.91 -19.88 -13.14
C ALA A 45 -39.17 -18.98 -13.17
N PRO A 46 -39.09 -17.63 -13.16
CA PRO A 46 -40.25 -16.75 -13.32
C PRO A 46 -41.03 -16.99 -14.61
N VAL A 47 -40.34 -17.22 -15.73
CA VAL A 47 -40.98 -17.49 -17.01
C VAL A 47 -41.71 -18.84 -16.98
N GLN A 48 -41.11 -19.86 -16.35
CA GLN A 48 -41.74 -21.17 -16.17
C GLN A 48 -42.98 -21.09 -15.28
N ILE A 49 -42.92 -20.34 -14.18
CA ILE A 49 -44.05 -20.10 -13.28
C ILE A 49 -45.19 -19.41 -14.02
N ALA A 50 -44.90 -18.32 -14.75
CA ALA A 50 -45.91 -17.60 -15.51
C ALA A 50 -46.59 -18.48 -16.57
N GLY A 51 -45.82 -19.31 -17.27
CA GLY A 51 -46.36 -20.27 -18.24
C GLY A 51 -47.26 -21.32 -17.60
N LEU A 52 -46.88 -21.86 -16.44
CA LEU A 52 -47.71 -22.81 -15.68
C LEU A 52 -48.99 -22.15 -15.14
N GLU A 53 -48.90 -20.91 -14.64
CA GLU A 53 -50.07 -20.16 -14.16
C GLU A 53 -51.06 -19.85 -15.29
N GLN A 54 -50.56 -19.48 -16.48
CA GLN A 54 -51.39 -19.28 -17.67
C GLN A 54 -52.09 -20.58 -18.07
N GLU A 55 -51.38 -21.70 -18.09
CA GLU A 55 -51.93 -23.00 -18.47
C GLU A 55 -52.98 -23.49 -17.47
N ILE A 56 -52.75 -23.31 -16.17
CA ILE A 56 -53.72 -23.59 -15.11
C ILE A 56 -54.99 -22.76 -15.31
N ASN A 57 -54.87 -21.47 -15.62
CA ASN A 57 -56.03 -20.61 -15.87
C ASN A 57 -56.79 -21.02 -17.14
N ARG A 58 -56.08 -21.45 -18.20
CA ARG A 58 -56.67 -21.99 -19.42
C ARG A 58 -57.49 -23.25 -19.13
N LEU A 59 -56.91 -24.23 -18.44
CA LEU A 59 -57.58 -25.47 -18.06
C LEU A 59 -58.82 -25.22 -17.20
N ARG A 60 -58.75 -24.28 -16.23
CA ARG A 60 -59.92 -23.87 -15.44
C ARG A 60 -61.03 -23.28 -16.30
N GLY A 61 -60.69 -22.45 -17.28
CA GLY A 61 -61.66 -21.91 -18.25
C GLY A 61 -62.27 -22.99 -19.14
N GLU A 62 -61.48 -23.95 -19.61
CA GLU A 62 -61.96 -25.10 -20.40
C GLU A 62 -62.90 -26.00 -19.59
N ILE A 63 -62.57 -26.29 -18.32
CA ILE A 63 -63.44 -27.04 -17.39
C ILE A 63 -64.77 -26.31 -17.22
N ALA A 64 -64.75 -25.02 -16.86
CA ALA A 64 -65.97 -24.23 -16.66
C ALA A 64 -66.84 -24.16 -17.92
N GLY A 65 -66.22 -24.07 -19.11
CA GLY A 65 -66.93 -24.14 -20.38
C GLY A 65 -67.63 -25.48 -20.58
N ARG A 66 -66.95 -26.59 -20.32
CA ARG A 66 -67.54 -27.93 -20.42
C ARG A 66 -68.60 -28.20 -19.36
N GLU A 67 -68.43 -27.68 -18.15
CA GLU A 67 -69.45 -27.72 -17.11
C GLU A 67 -70.70 -26.97 -17.55
N ALA A 68 -70.57 -25.80 -18.17
CA ALA A 68 -71.70 -25.09 -18.76
C ALA A 68 -72.38 -25.92 -19.87
N ASP A 69 -71.61 -26.63 -20.72
CA ASP A 69 -72.15 -27.51 -21.75
C ASP A 69 -73.01 -28.65 -21.17
N THR A 70 -72.67 -29.17 -19.97
CA THR A 70 -73.50 -30.21 -19.31
C THR A 70 -74.91 -29.74 -18.99
N ALA A 71 -75.11 -28.43 -18.74
CA ALA A 71 -76.41 -27.85 -18.47
C ALA A 71 -77.26 -27.66 -19.75
N LEU A 72 -76.63 -27.76 -20.93
CA LEU A 72 -77.25 -27.45 -22.23
C LEU A 72 -77.35 -28.67 -23.17
N CYS A 73 -76.71 -29.79 -22.85
CA CYS A 73 -76.69 -30.99 -23.69
C CYS A 73 -77.85 -31.96 -23.42
N ALA A 74 -78.16 -32.83 -24.40
CA ALA A 74 -79.07 -33.96 -24.20
C ALA A 74 -78.39 -35.12 -23.43
N ASP A 75 -79.17 -35.93 -22.72
CA ASP A 75 -78.67 -36.99 -21.82
C ASP A 75 -77.68 -37.98 -22.46
N ALA A 76 -77.80 -38.24 -23.77
CA ALA A 76 -76.93 -39.15 -24.50
C ALA A 76 -75.46 -38.67 -24.60
N ASP A 77 -75.23 -37.35 -24.57
CA ASP A 77 -73.90 -36.75 -24.72
C ASP A 77 -73.22 -36.44 -23.38
N LEU A 78 -73.99 -36.44 -22.29
CA LEU A 78 -73.60 -36.02 -20.95
C LEU A 78 -72.42 -36.86 -20.41
N ALA A 79 -72.47 -38.18 -20.58
CA ALA A 79 -71.40 -39.09 -20.19
C ALA A 79 -70.08 -38.87 -20.96
N GLY A 80 -70.13 -38.28 -22.16
CA GLY A 80 -68.95 -37.89 -22.93
C GLY A 80 -68.30 -36.62 -22.37
N ILE A 81 -69.13 -35.62 -22.05
CA ILE A 81 -68.69 -34.35 -21.49
C ILE A 81 -68.09 -34.55 -20.09
N GLU A 82 -68.73 -35.34 -19.23
CA GLU A 82 -68.21 -35.68 -17.89
C GLU A 82 -66.83 -36.36 -17.96
N ARG A 83 -66.61 -37.25 -18.95
CA ARG A 83 -65.30 -37.88 -19.17
C ARG A 83 -64.25 -36.86 -19.60
N ALA A 84 -64.61 -35.87 -20.41
CA ALA A 84 -63.70 -34.80 -20.81
C ALA A 84 -63.34 -33.89 -19.64
N ILE A 85 -64.32 -33.51 -18.80
CA ILE A 85 -64.09 -32.74 -17.57
C ILE A 85 -63.11 -33.45 -16.66
N LYS A 86 -63.35 -34.73 -16.34
CA LYS A 86 -62.44 -35.53 -15.48
C LYS A 86 -61.02 -35.59 -16.02
N LYS A 87 -60.86 -35.65 -17.34
CA LYS A 87 -59.54 -35.61 -17.99
C LYS A 87 -58.87 -34.26 -17.75
N LEU A 88 -59.57 -33.15 -18.00
CA LEU A 88 -59.05 -31.80 -17.77
C LEU A 88 -58.72 -31.56 -16.29
N GLU A 89 -59.55 -32.02 -15.36
CA GLU A 89 -59.28 -31.96 -13.92
C GLU A 89 -58.00 -32.69 -13.54
N SER A 90 -57.76 -33.88 -14.10
CA SER A 90 -56.52 -34.63 -13.86
C SER A 90 -55.27 -33.90 -14.38
N GLU A 91 -55.40 -33.21 -15.53
CA GLU A 91 -54.32 -32.40 -16.11
C GLU A 91 -54.07 -31.14 -15.28
N LEU A 92 -55.14 -30.49 -14.81
CA LEU A 92 -55.07 -29.33 -13.92
C LEU A 92 -54.32 -29.66 -12.63
N VAL A 93 -54.65 -30.78 -11.97
CA VAL A 93 -53.95 -31.23 -10.75
C VAL A 93 -52.46 -31.48 -11.02
N THR A 94 -52.14 -32.04 -12.18
CA THR A 94 -50.74 -32.25 -12.60
C THR A 94 -50.01 -30.92 -12.73
N LYS A 95 -50.60 -29.94 -13.42
CA LYS A 95 -50.01 -28.61 -13.61
C LYS A 95 -49.89 -27.81 -12.31
N GLU A 96 -50.86 -27.88 -11.43
CA GLU A 96 -50.78 -27.26 -10.09
C GLU A 96 -49.66 -27.89 -9.24
N THR A 97 -49.45 -29.20 -9.37
CA THR A 97 -48.35 -29.90 -8.70
C THR A 97 -46.99 -29.48 -9.27
N GLU A 98 -46.87 -29.36 -10.60
CA GLU A 98 -45.68 -28.83 -11.26
C GLU A 98 -45.38 -27.39 -10.80
N LEU A 99 -46.39 -26.52 -10.73
CA LEU A 99 -46.24 -25.15 -10.24
C LEU A 99 -45.71 -25.11 -8.80
N ARG A 100 -46.29 -25.91 -7.90
CA ARG A 100 -45.81 -26.01 -6.51
C ARG A 100 -44.37 -26.50 -6.45
N ARG A 101 -44.00 -27.51 -7.24
CA ARG A 101 -42.63 -28.04 -7.31
C ARG A 101 -41.65 -26.98 -7.82
N THR A 102 -42.02 -26.22 -8.84
CA THR A 102 -41.16 -25.16 -9.38
C THR A 102 -40.95 -24.03 -8.36
N LYS A 103 -42.00 -23.61 -7.65
CA LYS A 103 -41.90 -22.62 -6.56
C LYS A 103 -40.98 -23.12 -5.43
N ALA A 104 -41.20 -24.34 -4.95
CA ALA A 104 -40.35 -24.96 -3.92
C ALA A 104 -38.89 -25.13 -4.38
N ARG A 105 -38.65 -25.40 -5.67
CA ARG A 105 -37.30 -25.51 -6.23
C ARG A 105 -36.57 -24.17 -6.18
N ILE A 106 -37.22 -23.05 -6.48
CA ILE A 106 -36.59 -21.72 -6.39
C ILE A 106 -36.23 -21.42 -4.94
N GLU A 107 -37.15 -21.64 -4.00
CA GLU A 107 -36.89 -21.44 -2.57
C GLU A 107 -35.68 -22.27 -2.11
N ALA A 108 -35.59 -23.52 -2.56
CA ALA A 108 -34.44 -24.38 -2.26
C ALA A 108 -33.13 -23.91 -2.91
N LEU A 109 -33.18 -23.32 -4.11
CA LEU A 109 -32.01 -22.75 -4.78
C LEU A 109 -31.53 -21.48 -4.05
N GLU A 110 -32.45 -20.60 -3.69
CA GLU A 110 -32.16 -19.37 -2.94
C GLU A 110 -31.60 -19.69 -1.56
N ALA A 111 -32.12 -20.70 -0.87
CA ALA A 111 -31.58 -21.17 0.40
C ALA A 111 -30.14 -21.70 0.30
N ARG A 112 -29.72 -22.16 -0.89
CA ARG A 112 -28.34 -22.64 -1.16
C ARG A 112 -27.39 -21.54 -1.64
N ALA A 113 -27.89 -20.37 -2.03
CA ALA A 113 -27.04 -19.27 -2.49
C ALA A 113 -25.95 -18.87 -1.48
N PRO A 114 -26.23 -18.75 -0.16
CA PRO A 114 -25.19 -18.41 0.83
C PRO A 114 -24.07 -19.45 0.91
N GLU A 115 -24.38 -20.73 0.73
CA GLU A 115 -23.39 -21.82 0.73
C GLU A 115 -22.44 -21.69 -0.48
N VAL A 116 -22.99 -21.37 -1.65
CA VAL A 116 -22.20 -21.17 -2.88
C VAL A 116 -21.32 -19.93 -2.76
N ASP A 117 -21.83 -18.85 -2.18
CA ASP A 117 -21.07 -17.61 -1.98
C ASP A 117 -19.93 -17.84 -0.97
N ALA A 118 -20.19 -18.55 0.14
CA ALA A 118 -19.15 -18.93 1.11
C ALA A 118 -18.05 -19.82 0.49
N ALA A 119 -18.40 -20.69 -0.45
CA ALA A 119 -17.43 -21.51 -1.18
C ALA A 119 -16.53 -20.65 -2.09
N ILE A 120 -17.07 -19.59 -2.70
CA ILE A 120 -16.28 -18.63 -3.50
C ILE A 120 -15.31 -17.88 -2.60
N ASP A 121 -15.78 -17.36 -1.46
CA ASP A 121 -14.92 -16.64 -0.51
C ASP A 121 -13.77 -17.52 -0.01
N THR A 122 -14.07 -18.78 0.31
CA THR A 122 -13.07 -19.77 0.73
C THR A 122 -12.05 -20.02 -0.38
N ALA A 123 -12.49 -20.28 -1.60
CA ALA A 123 -11.59 -20.51 -2.74
C ALA A 123 -10.72 -19.28 -3.04
N GLY A 124 -11.28 -18.07 -2.95
CA GLY A 124 -10.56 -16.81 -3.10
C GLY A 124 -9.52 -16.59 -2.00
N GLY A 125 -9.85 -16.92 -0.75
CA GLY A 125 -8.92 -16.88 0.38
C GLY A 125 -7.72 -17.82 0.18
N VAL A 126 -7.98 -19.05 -0.25
CA VAL A 126 -6.92 -20.04 -0.57
C VAL A 126 -6.03 -19.52 -1.70
N LEU A 127 -6.61 -19.03 -2.80
CA LEU A 127 -5.83 -18.48 -3.91
C LEU A 127 -4.92 -17.32 -3.46
N ASN A 128 -5.41 -16.41 -2.63
CA ASN A 128 -4.61 -15.29 -2.13
C ASN A 128 -3.43 -15.75 -1.27
N LEU A 129 -3.63 -16.79 -0.44
CA LEU A 129 -2.56 -17.38 0.36
C LEU A 129 -1.49 -17.99 -0.54
N GLU A 130 -1.89 -18.83 -1.49
CA GLU A 130 -0.97 -19.51 -2.40
C GLU A 130 -0.20 -18.52 -3.29
N VAL A 131 -0.86 -17.48 -3.80
CA VAL A 131 -0.21 -16.40 -4.56
C VAL A 131 0.78 -15.65 -3.68
N SER A 132 0.45 -15.38 -2.41
CA SER A 132 1.37 -14.70 -1.49
C SER A 132 2.63 -15.53 -1.23
N MET A 133 2.49 -16.85 -1.06
CA MET A 133 3.62 -17.77 -0.92
C MET A 133 4.46 -17.83 -2.20
N LEU A 134 3.81 -17.89 -3.37
CA LEU A 134 4.50 -17.87 -4.66
C LEU A 134 5.30 -16.57 -4.85
N VAL A 135 4.70 -15.42 -4.58
CA VAL A 135 5.37 -14.11 -4.67
C VAL A 135 6.55 -14.03 -3.71
N ALA A 136 6.43 -14.57 -2.50
CA ALA A 136 7.55 -14.65 -1.57
C ALA A 136 8.71 -15.47 -2.15
N SER A 137 8.43 -16.59 -2.82
CA SER A 137 9.47 -17.40 -3.46
C SER A 137 10.15 -16.66 -4.62
N PHE A 138 9.37 -15.97 -5.46
CA PHE A 138 9.89 -15.15 -6.56
C PHE A 138 10.71 -13.98 -6.06
N LYS A 139 10.29 -13.35 -4.95
CA LYS A 139 11.02 -12.27 -4.30
C LYS A 139 12.45 -12.71 -3.95
N SER A 140 12.63 -13.90 -3.42
CA SER A 140 13.95 -14.46 -3.10
C SER A 140 14.78 -14.75 -4.35
N LEU A 141 14.16 -15.27 -5.42
CA LEU A 141 14.86 -15.47 -6.71
C LEU A 141 15.34 -14.14 -7.30
N VAL A 142 14.46 -13.15 -7.39
CA VAL A 142 14.80 -11.81 -7.89
C VAL A 142 15.89 -11.16 -7.03
N ALA A 143 15.80 -11.27 -5.70
CA ALA A 143 16.84 -10.75 -4.82
C ALA A 143 18.20 -11.40 -5.09
N GLN A 144 18.23 -12.71 -5.32
CA GLN A 144 19.47 -13.42 -5.65
C GLN A 144 20.03 -12.99 -7.01
N GLU A 145 19.19 -12.87 -8.04
CA GLU A 145 19.60 -12.36 -9.36
C GLU A 145 20.17 -10.94 -9.26
N MET A 146 19.51 -10.07 -8.48
CA MET A 146 19.98 -8.69 -8.25
C MET A 146 21.32 -8.66 -7.51
N ARG A 147 21.51 -9.49 -6.48
CA ARG A 147 22.79 -9.61 -5.77
C ARG A 147 23.90 -10.07 -6.71
N GLU A 148 23.63 -11.06 -7.56
CA GLU A 148 24.61 -11.57 -8.52
C GLU A 148 24.98 -10.50 -9.55
N ALA A 149 23.99 -9.82 -10.12
CA ALA A 149 24.20 -8.74 -11.07
C ALA A 149 24.97 -7.56 -10.44
N ALA A 150 24.71 -7.24 -9.17
CA ALA A 150 25.38 -6.17 -8.46
C ALA A 150 26.89 -6.41 -8.29
N LYS A 151 27.36 -7.67 -8.23
CA LYS A 151 28.78 -7.99 -8.09
C LYS A 151 29.64 -7.37 -9.19
N ALA A 152 29.15 -7.31 -10.42
CA ALA A 152 29.86 -6.69 -11.54
C ALA A 152 30.02 -5.16 -11.38
N LEU A 153 29.08 -4.53 -10.66
CA LEU A 153 29.07 -3.08 -10.43
C LEU A 153 29.87 -2.67 -9.19
N LEU A 154 30.05 -3.56 -8.21
CA LEU A 154 30.76 -3.27 -6.97
C LEU A 154 32.17 -2.67 -7.19
N PRO A 155 33.06 -3.24 -8.03
CA PRO A 155 34.38 -2.66 -8.27
C PRO A 155 34.33 -1.27 -8.92
N ILE A 156 33.31 -1.00 -9.75
CA ILE A 156 33.11 0.32 -10.37
C ILE A 156 32.70 1.33 -9.30
N MET A 157 31.74 0.96 -8.46
CA MET A 157 31.26 1.81 -7.38
C MET A 157 32.34 2.07 -6.32
N GLU A 158 33.20 1.09 -6.02
CA GLU A 158 34.37 1.30 -5.17
C GLU A 158 35.37 2.28 -5.76
N ARG A 159 35.67 2.18 -7.07
CA ARG A 159 36.52 3.16 -7.75
C ARG A 159 35.93 4.56 -7.69
N ALA A 160 34.62 4.70 -7.91
CA ALA A 160 33.92 5.98 -7.80
C ALA A 160 34.02 6.56 -6.37
N ARG A 161 33.84 5.73 -5.34
CA ARG A 161 34.00 6.15 -3.94
C ARG A 161 35.44 6.58 -3.62
N ALA A 162 36.44 5.90 -4.18
CA ALA A 162 37.85 6.24 -3.98
C ALA A 162 38.23 7.62 -4.54
N MET A 163 37.50 8.12 -5.55
CA MET A 163 37.68 9.47 -6.10
C MET A 163 37.24 10.59 -5.15
N GLY A 164 36.59 10.26 -4.02
CA GLY A 164 36.38 11.20 -2.94
C GLY A 164 35.17 12.14 -3.14
N PRO A 165 35.21 13.37 -2.56
CA PRO A 165 34.05 14.26 -2.46
C PRO A 165 33.35 14.59 -3.79
N GLN A 166 34.10 14.59 -4.90
CA GLN A 166 33.62 14.97 -6.22
C GLN A 166 32.54 14.02 -6.77
N LEU A 167 32.52 12.75 -6.33
CA LEU A 167 31.52 11.76 -6.72
C LEU A 167 30.61 11.34 -5.56
N ASN A 168 30.66 12.04 -4.43
CA ASN A 168 29.88 11.67 -3.26
C ASN A 168 28.37 11.70 -3.54
N ASP A 169 27.87 12.78 -4.16
CA ASP A 169 26.44 12.91 -4.48
C ASP A 169 25.96 11.82 -5.45
N PHE A 170 26.78 11.47 -6.46
CA PHE A 170 26.51 10.34 -7.34
C PHE A 170 26.45 9.02 -6.55
N CYS A 171 27.41 8.77 -5.65
CA CYS A 171 27.44 7.55 -4.84
C CYS A 171 26.27 7.47 -3.84
N VAL A 172 25.79 8.61 -3.35
CA VAL A 172 24.61 8.70 -2.47
C VAL A 172 23.32 8.46 -3.27
N ALA A 173 23.22 9.02 -4.47
CA ALA A 173 22.08 8.82 -5.36
C ALA A 173 22.01 7.41 -5.95
N ALA A 174 23.16 6.77 -6.16
CA ALA A 174 23.26 5.39 -6.64
C ALA A 174 22.82 4.39 -5.55
N TYR A 175 21.52 4.11 -5.52
CA TYR A 175 20.90 3.18 -4.57
C TYR A 175 20.23 2.01 -5.29
N LEU A 176 20.65 0.79 -4.97
CA LEU A 176 20.02 -0.44 -5.44
C LEU A 176 19.54 -1.24 -4.22
N PRO A 177 18.24 -1.20 -3.89
CA PRO A 177 17.72 -1.92 -2.73
C PRO A 177 17.78 -3.43 -2.95
N ASP A 178 18.10 -4.17 -1.89
CA ASP A 178 17.82 -5.60 -1.82
C ASP A 178 16.32 -5.82 -1.57
N PRO A 179 15.57 -6.45 -2.51
CA PRO A 179 14.14 -6.65 -2.36
C PRO A 179 13.74 -7.34 -1.05
N GLU A 180 14.55 -8.28 -0.53
CA GLU A 180 14.22 -9.03 0.68
C GLU A 180 14.18 -8.14 1.92
N THR A 181 15.09 -7.18 2.02
CA THR A 181 15.27 -6.34 3.22
C THR A 181 14.70 -4.94 3.08
N PHE A 182 14.34 -4.54 1.85
CA PHE A 182 13.88 -3.19 1.58
C PHE A 182 12.52 -2.91 2.18
N MET A 183 12.41 -1.73 2.81
CA MET A 183 11.18 -1.16 3.31
C MET A 183 11.20 0.34 3.08
N LEU A 184 10.08 0.87 2.61
CA LEU A 184 9.87 2.31 2.55
C LEU A 184 9.47 2.80 3.95
N SER A 185 10.31 3.62 4.57
CA SER A 185 10.00 4.25 5.86
C SER A 185 9.54 5.67 5.66
N ALA A 186 8.37 6.02 6.18
CA ALA A 186 7.97 7.42 6.31
C ALA A 186 8.78 8.07 7.44
N ILE A 187 9.61 9.07 7.11
CA ILE A 187 10.29 9.87 8.14
C ILE A 187 9.42 11.08 8.44
N ASN A 188 8.87 11.13 9.66
CA ASN A 188 7.99 12.21 10.11
C ASN A 188 8.78 13.52 10.29
N TYR A 189 8.74 14.35 9.26
CA TYR A 189 8.42 15.79 9.25
C TYR A 189 8.69 16.22 7.80
N LYS A 190 7.63 16.37 6.98
CA LYS A 190 7.63 16.79 5.57
C LYS A 190 7.87 15.71 4.49
N PHE A 191 7.05 14.66 4.44
CA PHE A 191 6.89 13.81 3.24
C PHE A 191 8.19 13.31 2.58
N GLN A 192 9.22 13.02 3.37
CA GLN A 192 10.43 12.37 2.88
C GLN A 192 10.33 10.88 3.20
N ASN A 193 10.22 10.08 2.14
CA ASN A 193 10.37 8.64 2.25
C ASN A 193 11.87 8.34 2.36
N GLY A 194 12.26 7.71 3.47
CA GLY A 194 13.59 7.16 3.65
C GLY A 194 13.63 5.71 3.15
N ASN A 195 14.72 5.35 2.50
CA ASN A 195 15.00 3.97 2.14
C ASN A 195 15.59 3.24 3.36
N VAL A 196 14.93 2.19 3.84
CA VAL A 196 15.43 1.30 4.90
C VAL A 196 15.73 -0.05 4.27
N GLY A 197 16.88 -0.63 4.58
CA GLY A 197 17.32 -1.92 4.04
C GLY A 197 18.72 -1.88 3.44
N VAL A 198 19.17 -3.01 2.90
CA VAL A 198 20.51 -3.16 2.34
C VAL A 198 20.59 -2.50 0.96
N ASN A 199 21.59 -1.63 0.75
CA ASN A 199 21.98 -1.14 -0.59
C ASN A 199 23.02 -2.09 -1.18
N LEU A 200 22.66 -2.82 -2.23
CA LEU A 200 23.52 -3.80 -2.89
C LEU A 200 24.76 -3.18 -3.56
N LEU A 201 24.75 -1.87 -3.85
CA LEU A 201 25.91 -1.17 -4.42
C LEU A 201 26.87 -0.61 -3.36
N ARG A 202 26.56 -0.82 -2.08
CA ARG A 202 27.36 -0.37 -0.94
C ARG A 202 28.07 -1.58 -0.32
N GLY A 203 29.39 -1.61 -0.41
CA GLY A 203 30.19 -2.72 0.11
C GLY A 203 31.57 -2.78 -0.52
N GLU A 204 32.35 -3.75 -0.06
CA GLU A 204 33.66 -4.07 -0.63
C GLU A 204 33.53 -5.12 -1.74
N SER A 205 34.21 -4.93 -2.88
CA SER A 205 34.22 -5.87 -3.99
C SER A 205 35.21 -7.02 -3.78
N GLY A 206 36.15 -6.87 -2.85
CA GLY A 206 37.25 -7.81 -2.62
C GLY A 206 38.31 -7.83 -3.74
N MET A 207 38.16 -7.01 -4.78
CA MET A 207 39.13 -6.87 -5.85
C MET A 207 40.11 -5.73 -5.57
N PRO A 208 41.38 -5.84 -6.00
CA PRO A 208 42.32 -4.74 -5.90
C PRO A 208 41.78 -3.48 -6.57
N ASN A 209 41.73 -2.37 -5.83
CA ASN A 209 41.26 -1.09 -6.34
C ASN A 209 42.46 -0.16 -6.58
N PRO A 210 42.96 -0.05 -7.83
CA PRO A 210 44.14 0.76 -8.12
C PRO A 210 43.91 2.27 -7.91
N VAL A 211 42.66 2.73 -7.92
CA VAL A 211 42.33 4.15 -7.72
C VAL A 211 42.56 4.56 -6.26
N VAL A 212 42.38 3.64 -5.30
CA VAL A 212 42.57 3.94 -3.88
C VAL A 212 44.01 4.37 -3.59
N GLU A 213 45.00 3.64 -4.09
CA GLU A 213 46.42 3.96 -3.88
C GLU A 213 46.79 5.30 -4.52
N VAL A 214 46.30 5.56 -5.74
CA VAL A 214 46.54 6.83 -6.45
C VAL A 214 45.89 8.01 -5.72
N MET A 215 44.66 7.84 -5.23
CA MET A 215 43.88 8.89 -4.59
C MET A 215 44.22 9.08 -3.11
N LYS A 216 44.89 8.12 -2.47
CA LYS A 216 45.25 8.18 -1.04
C LYS A 216 45.94 9.48 -0.63
N PRO A 217 47.07 9.92 -1.24
CA PRO A 217 47.72 11.18 -0.84
C PRO A 217 46.82 12.40 -1.09
N VAL A 218 46.01 12.39 -2.14
CA VAL A 218 45.06 13.47 -2.46
C VAL A 218 43.96 13.55 -1.39
N ASN A 219 43.36 12.41 -1.05
CA ASN A 219 42.32 12.29 -0.04
C ASN A 219 42.83 12.65 1.36
N GLU A 220 44.07 12.26 1.70
CA GLU A 220 44.73 12.66 2.94
C GLU A 220 44.93 14.19 3.01
N ALA A 221 45.41 14.81 1.92
CA ALA A 221 45.54 16.26 1.84
C ALA A 221 44.19 16.99 1.91
N LEU A 222 43.17 16.51 1.19
CA LEU A 222 41.81 17.05 1.24
C LEU A 222 41.19 16.90 2.63
N ALA A 223 41.40 15.77 3.31
CA ALA A 223 40.95 15.56 4.67
C ALA A 223 41.65 16.50 5.66
N ALA A 224 42.95 16.73 5.51
CA ALA A 224 43.70 17.69 6.31
C ALA A 224 43.19 19.13 6.10
N LEU A 225 42.90 19.51 4.85
CA LEU A 225 42.24 20.78 4.53
C LEU A 225 40.84 20.89 5.13
N GLY A 226 40.05 19.82 5.12
CA GLY A 226 38.72 19.81 5.73
C GLY A 226 38.74 20.01 7.25
N ARG A 227 39.81 19.57 7.92
CA ARG A 227 40.04 19.81 9.36
C ARG A 227 40.66 21.18 9.65
N HIS A 228 41.17 21.87 8.64
CA HIS A 228 41.73 23.20 8.81
C HIS A 228 40.61 24.19 9.15
N SER A 229 40.56 24.59 10.42
CA SER A 229 39.83 25.77 10.84
C SER A 229 40.68 27.01 10.56
N ALA A 230 40.07 28.05 9.98
CA ALA A 230 40.72 29.35 9.88
C ALA A 230 41.29 29.77 11.24
N TYR A 231 42.50 30.33 11.22
CA TYR A 231 43.13 30.82 12.44
C TYR A 231 42.24 31.90 13.08
N VAL A 232 41.75 31.61 14.28
CA VAL A 232 41.06 32.60 15.11
C VAL A 232 42.10 33.27 16.01
N PRO A 233 42.33 34.59 15.90
CA PRO A 233 43.23 35.31 16.79
C PRO A 233 42.87 35.09 18.26
N LEU A 234 43.87 34.93 19.13
CA LEU A 234 43.69 34.59 20.55
C LEU A 234 42.64 35.47 21.25
N ALA A 235 42.60 36.77 20.94
CA ALA A 235 41.64 37.72 21.49
C ALA A 235 40.16 37.45 21.10
N LYS A 236 39.92 36.77 19.98
CA LYS A 236 38.60 36.43 19.44
C LYS A 236 38.24 34.95 19.60
N ARG A 237 39.14 34.15 20.18
CA ARG A 237 38.83 32.73 20.44
C ARG A 237 37.70 32.66 21.46
N PRO A 238 36.69 31.81 21.25
CA PRO A 238 35.73 31.51 22.30
C PRO A 238 36.53 31.09 23.53
N LYS A 239 36.33 31.77 24.66
CA LYS A 239 36.88 31.29 25.93
C LYS A 239 36.33 29.87 26.11
N PRO A 240 37.17 28.89 26.54
CA PRO A 240 36.67 27.56 26.86
C PRO A 240 35.41 27.72 27.70
N TYR A 241 34.34 27.00 27.36
CA TYR A 241 33.10 27.07 28.11
C TYR A 241 33.40 26.60 29.54
N VAL A 242 33.67 27.55 30.44
CA VAL A 242 33.76 27.28 31.86
C VAL A 242 32.33 27.03 32.27
N ARG A 243 32.00 25.76 32.48
CA ARG A 243 30.73 25.35 33.08
C ARG A 243 30.63 26.11 34.41
N LYS A 244 29.89 27.21 34.45
CA LYS A 244 29.63 27.93 35.70
C LYS A 244 28.76 27.02 36.55
N GLY A 245 29.38 26.31 37.48
CA GLY A 245 28.67 25.44 38.40
C GLY A 245 29.55 24.37 38.99
N THR A 246 30.15 24.65 40.14
CA THR A 246 30.20 23.84 41.38
C THR A 246 31.13 24.57 42.35
N TYR A 247 30.78 24.59 43.63
CA TYR A 247 31.51 25.36 44.66
C TYR A 247 32.95 24.85 44.87
N ASP A 248 33.23 23.60 44.53
CA ASP A 248 34.52 22.96 44.78
C ASP A 248 35.32 22.80 43.47
N GLY A 249 36.08 23.83 43.12
CA GLY A 249 37.06 23.80 42.04
C GLY A 249 37.85 25.11 41.90
N PRO A 250 39.05 25.12 41.29
CA PRO A 250 39.93 26.29 41.23
C PRO A 250 39.27 27.36 40.34
N GLY A 251 38.65 28.36 40.96
CA GLY A 251 37.79 29.37 40.33
C GLY A 251 36.34 29.42 40.84
N GLY A 252 35.99 28.63 41.86
CA GLY A 252 34.69 28.68 42.56
C GLY A 252 34.44 30.03 43.26
N ARG A 253 33.15 30.38 43.43
CA ARG A 253 32.75 31.56 44.23
C ARG A 253 33.17 31.35 45.69
N VAL A 254 33.79 32.37 46.29
CA VAL A 254 34.31 32.34 47.67
C VAL A 254 33.17 32.35 48.71
N ASP A 255 31.99 32.84 48.32
CA ASP A 255 30.84 32.92 49.20
C ASP A 255 29.87 31.77 48.92
N ARG A 256 29.88 30.76 49.79
CA ARG A 256 28.81 29.76 49.87
C ARG A 256 27.58 30.48 50.45
N PRO A 257 26.43 30.57 49.75
CA PRO A 257 25.20 31.05 50.36
C PRO A 257 24.92 30.13 51.54
N ASN A 258 24.85 30.71 52.74
CA ASN A 258 24.25 30.01 53.86
C ASN A 258 22.89 29.47 53.40
N GLU A 259 22.53 28.25 53.79
CA GLU A 259 21.23 27.61 53.52
C GLU A 259 20.05 28.32 54.25
N SER A 260 20.17 29.62 54.49
CA SER A 260 19.23 30.45 55.22
C SER A 260 19.05 31.82 54.58
N GLU A 261 18.99 31.89 53.25
CA GLU A 261 18.38 33.02 52.53
C GLU A 261 16.90 32.68 52.25
N PRO A 262 15.94 33.54 52.64
CA PRO A 262 14.54 33.34 52.28
C PRO A 262 14.41 33.43 50.75
N PRO A 263 13.52 32.63 50.13
CA PRO A 263 13.39 32.59 48.67
C PRO A 263 13.12 33.99 48.13
N GLU A 264 13.87 34.40 47.09
CA GLU A 264 13.58 35.62 46.35
C GLU A 264 12.12 35.57 45.86
N PRO A 265 11.35 36.68 45.97
CA PRO A 265 9.98 36.69 45.49
C PRO A 265 9.96 36.42 43.99
N GLU A 266 9.21 35.38 43.57
CA GLU A 266 9.06 35.05 42.15
C GLU A 266 8.63 36.31 41.37
N ALA A 267 9.43 36.73 40.40
CA ALA A 267 9.03 37.80 39.50
C ALA A 267 7.68 37.42 38.86
N PRO A 268 6.68 38.32 38.88
CA PRO A 268 5.35 38.00 38.37
C PRO A 268 5.46 37.56 36.91
N ARG A 269 5.00 36.33 36.65
CA ARG A 269 4.96 35.78 35.28
C ARG A 269 3.99 36.65 34.48
N MET A 270 4.45 37.17 33.34
CA MET A 270 3.58 37.88 32.41
C MET A 270 2.39 37.00 32.04
N THR A 271 1.20 37.59 32.00
CA THR A 271 0.01 36.90 31.54
C THR A 271 0.13 36.59 30.05
N ILE A 272 -0.62 35.58 29.58
CA ILE A 272 -0.60 35.16 28.17
C ILE A 272 -0.96 36.33 27.24
N GLU A 273 -1.82 37.24 27.69
CA GLU A 273 -2.21 38.45 26.94
C GLU A 273 -1.06 39.44 26.77
N GLU A 274 -0.24 39.68 27.80
CA GLU A 274 0.96 40.53 27.71
C GLU A 274 2.07 39.91 26.84
N ALA A 275 2.17 38.57 26.82
CA ALA A 275 3.11 37.86 25.95
C ALA A 275 2.73 37.95 24.47
N LEU A 276 1.42 37.96 24.16
CA LEU A 276 0.89 38.09 22.80
C LEU A 276 0.93 39.53 22.28
N ALA A 277 0.90 40.53 23.16
CA ALA A 277 1.02 41.94 22.80
C ALA A 277 2.45 42.34 22.36
N LYS A 278 3.47 41.54 22.70
CA LYS A 278 4.85 41.78 22.27
C LYS A 278 5.05 41.26 20.84
N PRO A 279 5.57 42.08 19.91
CA PRO A 279 5.84 41.63 18.55
C PRO A 279 6.83 40.46 18.58
N TYR A 280 6.43 39.33 18.01
CA TYR A 280 7.20 38.10 17.97
C TYR A 280 8.50 38.31 17.19
N GLN A 281 9.62 38.49 17.90
CA GLN A 281 10.94 38.47 17.28
C GLN A 281 11.35 37.02 17.03
N LYS A 282 11.17 36.58 15.79
CA LYS A 282 11.62 35.27 15.30
C LYS A 282 13.16 35.25 15.33
N LYS A 283 13.75 34.77 16.44
CA LYS A 283 15.18 34.50 16.52
C LYS A 283 15.51 33.31 15.61
N ALA A 284 15.87 33.59 14.37
CA ALA A 284 16.46 32.59 13.49
C ALA A 284 17.94 32.43 13.88
N GLN A 285 18.25 31.43 14.70
CA GLN A 285 19.62 30.99 14.91
C GLN A 285 19.97 29.92 13.87
N ASP A 286 21.04 30.13 13.11
CA ASP A 286 21.71 29.03 12.42
C ASP A 286 22.60 28.26 13.42
N TRP A 287 23.04 27.06 13.05
CA TRP A 287 23.93 26.20 13.86
C TRP A 287 25.32 26.83 14.13
N ARG A 288 25.63 28.00 13.56
CA ARG A 288 26.91 28.72 13.71
C ARG A 288 26.77 30.05 14.46
N GLY A 289 25.59 30.35 15.02
CA GLY A 289 25.41 31.43 16.00
C GLY A 289 25.58 32.85 15.47
N ARG A 290 25.23 33.13 14.21
CA ARG A 290 25.13 34.52 13.71
C ARG A 290 23.69 35.00 13.70
N ASP A 291 23.45 36.14 14.36
CA ASP A 291 22.18 36.84 14.35
C ASP A 291 22.05 37.66 13.05
N PHE A 292 21.00 37.42 12.26
CA PHE A 292 20.63 38.28 11.12
C PHE A 292 19.53 39.25 11.55
N HIS A 293 19.69 40.54 11.26
CA HIS A 293 18.57 41.48 11.22
C HIS A 293 17.86 41.32 9.88
N THR A 294 16.88 40.41 9.82
CA THR A 294 16.15 40.02 8.60
C THR A 294 15.31 41.13 7.93
N GLY A 295 15.38 42.38 8.41
CA GLY A 295 14.67 43.52 7.82
C GLY A 295 15.52 44.37 6.87
N THR A 296 16.84 44.43 7.06
CA THR A 296 17.72 45.34 6.30
C THR A 296 18.51 44.64 5.19
N ASP A 297 18.84 43.35 5.35
CA ASP A 297 19.82 42.69 4.46
C ASP A 297 19.20 41.93 3.27
N LEU A 298 17.87 41.79 3.23
CA LEU A 298 17.16 41.10 2.13
C LEU A 298 16.74 42.03 0.98
N ASN A 299 17.06 43.33 1.05
CA ASN A 299 16.64 44.29 0.02
C ASN A 299 17.73 44.61 -1.03
N ILE A 300 18.64 43.67 -1.30
CA ILE A 300 19.63 43.80 -2.39
C ILE A 300 18.93 43.81 -3.77
N ALA A 301 17.77 43.16 -3.88
CA ALA A 301 16.98 43.17 -5.12
C ALA A 301 16.31 44.53 -5.41
N ALA A 302 16.02 45.37 -4.40
CA ALA A 302 15.50 46.72 -4.63
C ALA A 302 16.62 47.74 -4.89
N GLN A 303 17.81 47.57 -4.31
CA GLN A 303 18.95 48.46 -4.54
C GLN A 303 19.60 48.31 -5.93
N LEU A 304 19.35 47.20 -6.63
CA LEU A 304 19.80 46.99 -8.01
C LEU A 304 18.88 47.61 -9.07
N VAL A 305 17.65 48.01 -8.72
CA VAL A 305 16.69 48.62 -9.66
C VAL A 305 16.84 50.15 -9.72
N ASP A 306 17.27 50.79 -8.62
CA ASP A 306 17.54 52.23 -8.59
C ASP A 306 18.90 52.63 -9.20
N ALA A 307 19.83 51.69 -9.39
CA ALA A 307 21.14 51.97 -9.97
C ALA A 307 21.14 51.99 -11.52
N SER A 308 20.01 51.70 -12.18
CA SER A 308 19.89 51.67 -13.64
C SER A 308 19.24 52.90 -14.27
N HIS A 309 18.87 53.92 -13.49
CA HIS A 309 18.28 55.17 -13.99
C HIS A 309 18.90 56.42 -13.34
N VAL A 310 20.17 56.70 -13.62
CA VAL A 310 20.73 58.06 -13.58
C VAL A 310 21.87 58.12 -14.63
N ASP A 311 21.61 58.91 -15.69
CA ASP A 311 22.50 59.46 -16.75
C ASP A 311 23.66 58.62 -17.32
#